data_AF-A0A2A5GVE7-F1
#
_entry.id   AF-A0A2A5GVE7-F1
#
_cell.length_a   1.000
_cell.length_b   1.000
_cell.length_c   1.000
_cell.angle_alpha   90.00
_cell.angle_beta   90.00
_cell.angle_gamma   90.00
#
_symmetry.space_group_name_H-M   'P 1'
#
loop_
_entity.id
_entity.type
_entity.pdbx_description
1 polymer ?
#
loop_
_entity_poly.entity_id
_entity_poly.type
_entity_poly.pdbx_seq_one_letter_code
_entity_poly.pdbx_strand_id
1 'polypeptide(L)' 'MHNHPSGKLKASKADIALTEKIIKAAKLFDVAVLDHLIITPNGEYYSFADNGLL' A
#
# COMPACT_ATOMS: atom_id res chain seq x y z
N MET A 1 3.53 3.34 -2.90
CA MET A 1 2.77 4.60 -2.85
C MET A 1 1.91 4.68 -4.09
N HIS A 2 0.63 5.02 -3.95
CA HIS A 2 -0.20 5.46 -5.06
C HIS A 2 -1.27 6.45 -4.58
N ASN A 3 -1.92 7.12 -5.53
CA ASN A 3 -2.92 8.14 -5.22
C ASN A 3 -4.34 7.60 -5.46
N HIS A 4 -5.27 7.99 -4.60
CA HIS A 4 -6.71 7.84 -4.83
C HIS A 4 -7.33 9.21 -5.14
N PRO A 5 -7.48 9.59 -6.43
CA PRO A 5 -8.08 10.87 -6.81
C PRO A 5 -9.52 11.05 -6.32
N SER A 6 -10.19 9.93 -6.03
CA SER A 6 -11.55 9.93 -5.48
C SER A 6 -11.65 10.43 -4.03
N GLY A 7 -10.52 10.64 -3.35
CA GLY A 7 -10.49 11.03 -1.94
C GLY A 7 -10.75 9.90 -0.94
N LYS A 8 -10.94 8.65 -1.41
CA LYS A 8 -11.18 7.50 -0.51
C LYS A 8 -9.87 6.90 -0.05
N LEU A 9 -9.57 6.92 1.24
CA LEU A 9 -8.35 6.31 1.81
C LEU A 9 -8.38 4.79 1.96
N LYS A 10 -9.55 4.17 1.81
CA LYS A 10 -9.71 2.74 2.03
C LYS A 10 -8.97 1.95 0.94
N ALA A 11 -8.05 1.09 1.36
CA ALA A 11 -7.41 0.10 0.49
C ALA A 11 -8.46 -0.78 -0.18
N SER A 12 -8.38 -0.87 -1.51
CA SER A 12 -9.19 -1.78 -2.31
C SER A 12 -8.61 -3.20 -2.27
N LYS A 13 -9.41 -4.18 -2.70
CA LYS A 13 -8.92 -5.56 -2.85
C LYS A 13 -7.77 -5.65 -3.86
N ALA A 14 -7.76 -4.79 -4.87
CA ALA A 14 -6.68 -4.75 -5.87
C ALA A 14 -5.37 -4.24 -5.25
N ASP A 15 -5.45 -3.23 -4.37
CA ASP A 15 -4.28 -2.69 -3.66
C ASP A 15 -3.65 -3.75 -2.77
N ILE A 16 -4.46 -4.49 -2.01
CA ILE A 16 -4.01 -5.59 -1.15
C ILE A 16 -3.34 -6.68 -1.99
N ALA A 17 -4.02 -7.17 -3.04
CA ALA A 17 -3.47 -8.23 -3.89
C ALA A 17 -2.18 -7.81 -4.61
N LEU A 18 -2.07 -6.55 -5.02
CA LEU A 18 -0.85 -6.00 -5.61
C LEU A 18 0.28 -5.93 -4.59
N THR A 19 -0.01 -5.45 -3.37
CA THR A 19 0.97 -5.36 -2.28
C THR A 19 1.54 -6.72 -1.93
N GLU A 20 0.69 -7.74 -1.78
CA GLU A 20 1.12 -9.11 -1.52
C GLU A 20 2.03 -9.66 -2.62
N LYS A 21 1.75 -9.37 -3.90
CA LYS A 21 2.60 -9.78 -5.02
C LYS A 21 3.97 -9.09 -4.96
N ILE A 22 4.00 -7.80 -4.64
CA ILE A 22 5.25 -7.04 -4.52
C ILE A 22 6.08 -7.58 -3.35
N ILE A 23 5.48 -7.82 -2.17
CA ILE A 23 6.17 -8.42 -1.01
C ILE A 23 6.79 -9.76 -1.38
N LYS A 24 6.03 -10.64 -2.05
CA LYS A 24 6.53 -11.96 -2.49
C LYS A 24 7.70 -11.83 -3.47
N ALA A 25 7.65 -10.88 -4.39
CA ALA A 25 8.73 -10.65 -5.35
C ALA A 25 9.97 -10.05 -4.69
N ALA A 26 9.80 -9.06 -3.80
CA ALA A 26 10.90 -8.39 -3.09
C ALA A 26 11.72 -9.34 -2.20
N LYS A 27 11.04 -10.35 -1.61
CA LYS A 27 11.71 -11.43 -0.85
C LYS A 27 12.75 -12.21 -1.65
N LEU A 28 12.61 -12.32 -2.99
CA LEU A 28 13.61 -12.99 -3.83
C LEU A 28 14.93 -12.23 -3.91
N PHE A 29 14.91 -10.95 -3.56
CA PHE A 29 16.06 -10.04 -3.61
C PHE A 29 16.54 -9.62 -2.22
N ASP A 30 16.04 -10.27 -1.14
CA ASP A 30 16.29 -9.87 0.25
C ASP A 30 15.94 -8.39 0.55
N VAL A 31 14.97 -7.84 -0.17
CA VAL A 31 14.48 -6.46 0.02
C VAL A 31 13.17 -6.49 0.83
N ALA A 32 13.11 -5.67 1.88
CA ALA A 32 11.90 -5.47 2.66
C ALA A 32 11.02 -4.37 2.05
N VAL A 33 9.71 -4.65 1.93
CA VAL A 33 8.70 -3.61 1.66
C VAL A 33 8.31 -3.00 3.00
N LEU A 34 8.73 -1.75 3.24
CA LEU A 34 8.51 -1.10 4.54
C LEU A 34 7.07 -0.61 4.71
N ASP A 35 6.48 -0.07 3.64
CA ASP A 35 5.09 0.38 3.67
C ASP A 35 4.47 0.47 2.26
N HIS A 36 3.14 0.43 2.20
CA HIS A 36 2.35 0.85 1.07
C HIS A 36 1.43 2.00 1.50
N LEU A 37 1.79 3.21 1.08
CA LEU A 37 0.97 4.41 1.31
C LEU A 37 -0.06 4.64 0.19
N ILE A 38 -1.32 4.84 0.58
CA ILE A 38 -2.38 5.41 -0.28
C ILE A 38 -2.55 6.87 0.13
N ILE A 39 -2.54 7.79 -0.83
CA ILE A 39 -2.58 9.24 -0.54
C ILE A 39 -3.77 9.88 -1.26
N THR A 40 -4.42 10.84 -0.61
CA THR A 40 -5.55 11.59 -1.17
C THR A 40 -5.20 13.07 -1.39
N PRO A 41 -5.95 13.78 -2.27
CA PRO A 41 -5.64 15.18 -2.60
C PRO A 41 -5.68 16.17 -1.43
N ASN A 42 -6.38 15.84 -0.35
CA ASN A 42 -6.46 16.64 0.88
C ASN A 42 -5.27 16.41 1.84
N GLY A 43 -4.26 15.65 1.44
CA GLY A 43 -3.05 15.41 2.23
C GLY A 43 -3.18 14.30 3.28
N GLU A 44 -4.33 13.64 3.35
CA GLU A 44 -4.49 12.45 4.19
C GLU A 44 -3.83 11.23 3.53
N TYR A 45 -3.49 10.23 4.34
CA TYR A 45 -2.92 8.98 3.86
C TYR A 45 -3.40 7.76 4.66
N TYR A 46 -3.26 6.60 4.04
CA TYR A 46 -3.47 5.29 4.63
C TYR A 46 -2.17 4.49 4.52
N SER A 47 -1.63 4.05 5.66
CA SER A 47 -0.47 3.16 5.74
C SER A 47 -0.93 1.72 5.88
N PHE A 48 -0.36 0.82 5.06
CA PHE A 48 -0.63 -0.61 5.21
C PHE A 48 0.03 -1.17 6.46
N ALA A 49 1.22 -0.67 6.82
CA ALA A 49 1.93 -1.08 8.01
C ALA A 49 1.14 -0.72 9.28
N ASP A 50 0.67 0.52 9.40
CA ASP A 50 -0.12 0.99 10.56
C ASP A 50 -1.46 0.25 10.71
N ASN A 51 -1.98 -0.31 9.63
CA ASN A 51 -3.26 -1.02 9.59
C ASN A 51 -3.13 -2.55 9.58
N GLY A 52 -1.92 -3.09 9.78
CA GLY A 52 -1.69 -4.54 9.89
C GLY A 52 -1.94 -5.31 8.58
N LEU A 53 -1.77 -4.66 7.43
CA LEU A 53 -1.89 -5.26 6.10
C LEU A 53 -0.53 -5.62 5.46
N LEU A 54 0.56 -5.45 6.22
CA LEU A 54 1.94 -5.71 5.82
C LEU A 54 2.61 -6.72 6.76
#